data_AF-A0A087TS72-F1
#
_entry.id   AF-A0A087TS72-F1
#
_cell.length_a   1.000
_cell.length_b   1.000
_cell.length_c   1.000
_cell.angle_alpha   90.00
_cell.angle_beta   90.00
_cell.angle_gamma   90.00
#
_symmetry.space_group_name_H-M   'P 1'
#
loop_
_entity.id
_entity.type
_entity.pdbx_description
1 polymer ?
#
loop_
_entity_poly.entity_id
_entity_poly.type
_entity_poly.pdbx_seq_one_letter_code
_entity_poly.pdbx_strand_id
1 'polypeptide(L)'
;MGRRRGAGAARVTSARVDQCIRRKDVAVPQVTCTTILQHVQDTLDVPLSTRTIYRRLIERGLHSRRLLRRLPLTPQHRRQRTGAMWMTEWRNVVFSYESRFCLSSDSRRICVWRRCGDRSNSAVTIECPTARQRGIMVWGTNAYDSRSSLLRIQGTMMAQ
;
A
#
# COMPACT_ATOMS: atom_id res chain seq x y z
N MET A 1 -42.61 22.26 18.32
CA MET A 1 -42.84 20.87 17.84
C MET A 1 -41.50 20.24 17.46
N GLY A 2 -40.88 19.50 18.38
CA GLY A 2 -39.59 18.84 18.11
C GLY A 2 -39.78 17.55 17.30
N ARG A 3 -39.11 17.43 16.14
CA ARG A 3 -39.08 16.19 15.36
C ARG A 3 -38.45 15.08 16.20
N ARG A 4 -39.21 14.04 16.55
CA ARG A 4 -38.66 12.78 17.09
C ARG A 4 -37.61 12.26 16.11
N ARG A 5 -36.40 11.94 16.60
CA ARG A 5 -35.41 11.18 15.84
C ARG A 5 -36.04 9.84 15.48
N GLY A 6 -36.45 9.68 14.22
CA GLY A 6 -37.01 8.42 13.73
C GLY A 6 -35.97 7.31 13.85
N ALA A 7 -36.39 6.14 14.32
CA ALA A 7 -35.57 4.94 14.23
C ALA A 7 -35.34 4.62 12.74
N GLY A 8 -34.07 4.45 12.34
CA GLY A 8 -33.74 4.08 10.97
C GLY A 8 -34.28 2.71 10.59
N ALA A 9 -34.29 2.39 9.29
CA ALA A 9 -34.69 1.08 8.80
C ALA A 9 -33.88 -0.05 9.46
N ALA A 10 -34.56 -1.15 9.77
CA ALA A 10 -33.94 -2.33 10.36
C ALA A 10 -32.82 -2.88 9.46
N ARG A 11 -31.76 -3.40 10.10
CA ARG A 11 -30.59 -3.93 9.40
C ARG A 11 -30.94 -5.30 8.80
N VAL A 12 -30.50 -5.51 7.56
CA VAL A 12 -30.56 -6.84 6.90
C VAL A 12 -29.50 -7.79 7.46
N THR A 13 -28.39 -7.28 7.99
CA THR A 13 -27.34 -8.14 8.59
C THR A 13 -27.64 -8.45 10.06
N SER A 14 -27.40 -9.71 10.44
CA SER A 14 -27.42 -10.18 11.83
C SER A 14 -26.03 -10.11 12.46
N ALA A 15 -25.96 -10.25 13.79
CA ALA A 15 -24.69 -10.31 14.52
C ALA A 15 -23.76 -11.44 14.01
N ARG A 16 -24.34 -12.57 13.57
CA ARG A 16 -23.60 -13.71 13.00
C ARG A 16 -22.96 -13.36 11.65
N VAL A 17 -23.69 -12.64 10.80
CA VAL A 17 -23.17 -12.13 9.51
C VAL A 17 -22.04 -11.13 9.74
N ASP A 18 -22.24 -10.16 10.62
CA ASP A 18 -21.22 -9.14 10.92
C ASP A 18 -19.95 -9.76 11.51
N GLN A 19 -20.09 -10.83 12.32
CA GLN A 19 -18.96 -11.60 12.84
C GLN A 19 -18.20 -12.36 11.73
N CYS A 20 -18.90 -12.91 10.74
CA CYS A 20 -18.28 -13.57 9.59
C CYS A 20 -17.45 -12.58 8.76
N ILE A 21 -18.05 -11.41 8.45
CA ILE A 21 -17.36 -10.31 7.75
C ILE A 21 -16.09 -9.90 8.51
N ARG A 22 -16.19 -9.77 9.84
CA ARG A 22 -15.06 -9.43 10.72
C ARG A 22 -13.95 -10.45 10.73
N ARG A 23 -14.29 -11.74 10.75
CA ARG A 23 -13.25 -12.78 10.69
C ARG A 23 -12.49 -12.71 9.37
N LYS A 24 -13.19 -12.44 8.26
CA LYS A 24 -12.58 -12.40 6.94
C LYS A 24 -11.67 -11.19 6.74
N ASP A 25 -12.09 -10.00 7.16
CA ASP A 25 -11.29 -8.79 6.94
C ASP A 25 -10.04 -8.71 7.83
N VAL A 26 -10.11 -9.23 9.07
CA VAL A 26 -8.96 -9.32 9.98
C VAL A 26 -7.95 -10.35 9.46
N ALA A 27 -8.42 -11.48 8.92
CA ALA A 27 -7.55 -12.52 8.41
C ALA A 27 -6.81 -12.09 7.12
N VAL A 28 -7.49 -11.37 6.21
CA VAL A 28 -6.93 -10.98 4.91
C VAL A 28 -7.27 -9.52 4.59
N PRO A 29 -6.38 -8.56 4.93
CA PRO A 29 -6.66 -7.13 4.73
C PRO A 29 -6.82 -6.69 3.26
N GLN A 30 -6.36 -7.50 2.32
CA GLN A 30 -6.45 -7.26 0.87
C GLN A 30 -7.74 -7.80 0.24
N VAL A 31 -8.61 -8.45 1.02
CA VAL A 31 -9.82 -9.08 0.50
C VAL A 31 -10.78 -8.05 -0.11
N THR A 32 -11.35 -8.38 -1.26
CA THR A 32 -12.34 -7.53 -1.93
C THR A 32 -13.72 -7.72 -1.29
N CYS A 33 -14.61 -6.72 -1.42
CA CYS A 33 -15.99 -6.86 -0.96
C CYS A 33 -16.72 -8.02 -1.64
N THR A 34 -16.40 -8.32 -2.90
CA THR A 34 -16.98 -9.44 -3.65
C THR A 34 -16.58 -10.79 -3.05
N THR A 35 -15.31 -10.98 -2.71
CA THR A 35 -14.83 -12.21 -2.07
C THR A 35 -15.39 -12.38 -0.66
N ILE A 36 -15.52 -11.30 0.12
CA ILE A 36 -16.22 -11.37 1.42
C ILE A 36 -17.68 -11.76 1.20
N LEU A 37 -18.37 -11.15 0.23
CA LEU A 37 -19.78 -11.44 -0.07
C LEU A 37 -19.97 -12.92 -0.39
N GLN A 38 -19.20 -13.46 -1.35
CA GLN A 38 -19.25 -14.87 -1.73
C GLN A 38 -19.06 -15.76 -0.52
N HIS A 39 -18.03 -15.51 0.29
CA HIS A 39 -17.78 -16.30 1.49
C HIS A 39 -18.94 -16.27 2.50
N VAL A 40 -19.58 -15.12 2.69
CA VAL A 40 -20.74 -14.98 3.58
C VAL A 40 -21.95 -15.73 3.03
N GLN A 41 -22.19 -15.65 1.71
CA GLN A 41 -23.26 -16.38 1.03
C GLN A 41 -23.05 -17.89 1.15
N ASP A 42 -21.84 -18.38 0.86
CA ASP A 42 -21.52 -19.81 0.96
C ASP A 42 -21.65 -20.35 2.40
N THR A 43 -21.38 -19.52 3.41
CA THR A 43 -21.35 -19.96 4.82
C THR A 43 -22.71 -19.84 5.51
N LEU A 44 -23.51 -18.83 5.15
CA LEU A 44 -24.71 -18.44 5.89
C LEU A 44 -25.96 -18.33 5.03
N ASP A 45 -25.85 -18.46 3.71
CA ASP A 45 -26.94 -18.39 2.71
C ASP A 45 -27.84 -17.14 2.86
N VAL A 46 -27.23 -16.00 3.16
CA VAL A 46 -27.96 -14.73 3.34
C VAL A 46 -27.88 -13.88 2.07
N PRO A 47 -29.01 -13.34 1.56
CA PRO A 47 -29.02 -12.45 0.42
C PRO A 47 -28.44 -11.08 0.81
N LEU A 48 -27.17 -10.85 0.45
CA LEU A 48 -26.47 -9.60 0.69
C LEU A 48 -25.95 -9.00 -0.61
N SER A 49 -25.63 -7.71 -0.57
CA SER A 49 -24.94 -7.02 -1.66
C SER A 49 -23.52 -6.65 -1.25
N THR A 50 -22.65 -6.45 -2.24
CA THR A 50 -21.30 -5.90 -2.02
C THR A 50 -21.34 -4.53 -1.36
N ARG A 51 -22.39 -3.73 -1.62
CA ARG A 51 -22.61 -2.43 -0.97
C ARG A 51 -22.90 -2.58 0.52
N THR A 52 -23.60 -3.63 0.94
CA THR A 52 -23.81 -3.95 2.36
C THR A 52 -22.48 -4.26 3.04
N ILE A 53 -21.65 -5.11 2.41
CA ILE A 53 -20.30 -5.42 2.93
C ILE A 53 -19.46 -4.15 3.05
N TYR A 54 -19.42 -3.33 2.01
CA TYR A 54 -18.70 -2.05 2.01
C TYR A 54 -19.12 -1.17 3.21
N ARG A 55 -20.43 -0.99 3.42
CA ARG A 55 -20.95 -0.19 4.54
C ARG A 55 -20.52 -0.77 5.89
N ARG A 56 -20.55 -2.09 6.06
CA ARG A 56 -20.10 -2.76 7.29
C ARG A 56 -18.61 -2.56 7.57
N LEU A 57 -17.77 -2.53 6.53
CA LEU A 57 -16.36 -2.21 6.68
C LEU A 57 -16.15 -0.75 7.10
N ILE A 58 -16.87 0.20 6.48
CA ILE A 58 -16.81 1.63 6.82
C ILE A 58 -17.28 1.89 8.25
N GLU A 59 -18.39 1.29 8.69
CA GLU A 59 -18.91 1.40 10.05
C GLU A 59 -17.88 0.97 11.11
N ARG A 60 -16.96 0.08 10.75
CA ARG A 60 -15.86 -0.38 11.60
C ARG A 60 -14.59 0.49 11.53
N GLY A 61 -14.66 1.60 10.79
CA GLY A 61 -13.56 2.51 10.54
C GLY A 61 -12.54 2.03 9.51
N LEU A 62 -12.85 0.95 8.77
CA LEU A 62 -11.96 0.44 7.73
C LEU A 62 -12.29 1.10 6.40
N HIS A 63 -11.27 1.61 5.71
CA HIS A 63 -11.44 2.21 4.40
C HIS A 63 -10.51 1.54 3.41
N SER A 64 -10.95 1.46 2.15
CA SER A 64 -10.10 1.04 1.05
C SER A 64 -9.03 2.10 0.82
N ARG A 65 -7.76 1.73 1.07
CA ARG A 65 -6.61 2.63 0.91
C ARG A 65 -5.50 1.90 0.17
N ARG A 66 -4.65 2.66 -0.53
CA ARG A 66 -3.49 2.09 -1.23
C ARG A 66 -2.55 1.39 -0.25
N LEU A 67 -2.20 0.16 -0.60
CA LEU A 67 -1.24 -0.65 0.13
C LEU A 67 0.14 0.02 0.10
N LEU A 68 0.85 -0.04 1.23
CA LEU A 68 2.22 0.46 1.29
C LEU A 68 3.18 -0.61 0.80
N ARG A 69 4.01 -0.27 -0.19
CA ARG A 69 5.09 -1.12 -0.69
C ARG A 69 6.40 -0.64 -0.09
N ARG A 70 7.20 -1.55 0.47
CA ARG A 70 8.51 -1.23 1.07
C ARG A 70 9.59 -2.11 0.46
N LEU A 71 10.82 -1.61 0.40
CA LEU A 71 11.96 -2.48 0.15
C LEU A 71 12.14 -3.42 1.34
N PRO A 72 12.38 -4.72 1.12
CA PRO A 72 12.78 -5.62 2.19
C PRO A 72 14.10 -5.13 2.77
N LEU A 73 14.08 -4.73 4.04
CA LEU A 73 15.26 -4.27 4.77
C LEU A 73 15.58 -5.26 5.88
N THR A 74 16.82 -5.74 5.92
CA THR A 74 17.34 -6.53 7.04
C THR A 74 17.32 -5.69 8.32
N PRO A 75 17.24 -6.32 9.51
CA PRO A 75 17.32 -5.60 10.78
C PRO A 75 18.59 -4.74 10.90
N GLN A 76 19.72 -5.22 10.37
CA GLN A 76 20.99 -4.48 10.34
C GLN A 76 20.88 -3.19 9.52
N HIS A 77 20.33 -3.27 8.30
CA HIS A 77 20.12 -2.08 7.47
C HIS A 77 19.18 -1.06 8.13
N ARG A 78 18.17 -1.51 8.88
CA ARG A 78 17.28 -0.60 9.61
C ARG A 78 18.03 0.17 10.70
N ARG A 79 18.88 -0.49 11.48
CA ARG A 79 19.69 0.15 12.54
C ARG A 79 20.67 1.18 11.98
N GLN A 80 21.37 0.84 10.88
CA GLN A 80 22.32 1.74 10.22
C GLN A 80 21.65 3.03 9.73
N ARG A 81 20.40 2.94 9.25
CA ARG A 81 19.65 4.09 8.72
C ARG A 81 19.09 5.02 9.80
N THR A 82 18.84 4.53 11.01
CA THR A 82 18.23 5.33 12.09
C THR A 82 19.23 6.11 12.94
N GLY A 83 20.53 5.83 12.80
CA GLY A 83 21.58 6.38 13.67
C GLY A 83 22.31 7.61 13.14
N ALA A 84 21.98 8.12 11.96
CA ALA A 84 22.74 9.18 11.33
C ALA A 84 22.08 10.55 11.52
N MET A 85 22.59 11.36 12.44
CA MET A 85 22.30 12.80 12.51
C MET A 85 23.23 13.53 11.53
N TRP A 86 22.69 13.96 10.39
CA TRP A 86 23.46 14.66 9.36
C TRP A 86 23.43 16.17 9.59
N MET A 87 24.56 16.74 10.04
CA MET A 87 24.83 18.19 10.04
C MET A 87 25.63 18.55 8.78
N THR A 88 25.10 18.23 7.59
CA THR A 88 25.83 18.36 6.33
C THR A 88 25.35 19.56 5.53
N GLU A 89 26.31 20.32 4.97
CA GLU A 89 26.03 21.36 3.98
C GLU A 89 25.68 20.74 2.62
N TRP A 90 24.39 20.52 2.37
CA TRP A 90 23.88 19.86 1.16
C TRP A 90 24.21 20.59 -0.15
N ARG A 91 24.59 21.88 -0.09
CA ARG A 91 24.99 22.66 -1.27
C ARG A 91 26.23 22.09 -1.96
N ASN A 92 27.12 21.46 -1.21
CA ASN A 92 28.40 20.96 -1.70
C ASN A 92 28.37 19.45 -2.04
N VAL A 93 27.20 18.81 -1.96
CA VAL A 93 27.05 17.37 -2.21
C VAL A 93 26.56 17.12 -3.63
N VAL A 94 27.32 16.34 -4.40
CA VAL A 94 26.91 15.81 -5.70
C VAL A 94 26.45 14.37 -5.53
N PHE A 95 25.19 14.09 -5.83
CA PHE A 95 24.63 12.75 -5.84
C PHE A 95 24.81 12.13 -7.22
N SER A 96 25.41 10.94 -7.30
CA SER A 96 25.41 10.11 -8.51
C SER A 96 24.49 8.91 -8.30
N TYR A 97 23.79 8.51 -9.36
CA TYR A 97 22.99 7.29 -9.32
C TYR A 97 22.76 6.72 -10.72
N GLU A 98 22.48 5.42 -10.74
CA GLU A 98 21.97 4.72 -11.90
C GLU A 98 20.46 4.54 -11.74
N SER A 99 19.70 4.87 -12.79
CA SER A 99 18.26 4.67 -12.83
C SER A 99 17.86 3.94 -14.10
N ARG A 100 16.83 3.08 -14.00
CA ARG A 100 16.26 2.39 -15.14
C ARG A 100 14.90 2.99 -15.49
N PHE A 101 14.78 3.54 -16.69
CA PHE A 101 13.48 3.92 -17.26
C PHE A 101 12.79 2.68 -17.80
N CYS A 102 11.85 2.16 -17.03
CA CYS A 102 11.09 0.96 -17.37
C CYS A 102 10.09 1.25 -18.49
N LEU A 103 10.02 0.36 -19.49
CA LEU A 103 9.06 0.47 -20.59
C LEU A 103 7.62 0.11 -20.16
N SER A 104 7.48 -0.62 -19.05
CA SER A 104 6.20 -0.94 -18.45
C SER A 104 6.02 -0.25 -17.10
N SER A 105 4.83 0.30 -16.87
CA SER A 105 4.49 0.89 -15.58
C SER A 105 4.23 -0.21 -14.55
N ASP A 106 4.82 -0.08 -13.36
CA ASP A 106 4.46 -0.92 -12.21
C ASP A 106 3.18 -0.39 -11.54
N SER A 107 2.07 -0.37 -12.28
CA SER A 107 0.79 0.19 -11.86
C SER A 107 0.06 -0.63 -10.80
N ARG A 108 0.73 -1.55 -10.08
CA ARG A 108 0.22 -2.46 -9.01
C ARG A 108 -0.50 -1.71 -7.88
N ARG A 109 -1.66 -1.14 -8.19
CA ARG A 109 -2.56 -0.41 -7.30
C ARG A 109 -3.36 -1.44 -6.52
N ILE A 110 -2.71 -2.09 -5.58
CA ILE A 110 -3.37 -2.94 -4.60
C ILE A 110 -3.91 -2.05 -3.48
N CYS A 111 -5.17 -2.24 -3.13
CA CYS A 111 -5.82 -1.58 -2.00
C CYS A 111 -6.02 -2.58 -0.85
N VAL A 112 -6.03 -2.05 0.37
CA VAL A 112 -6.28 -2.78 1.61
C VAL A 112 -7.34 -2.06 2.42
N TRP A 113 -8.13 -2.82 3.16
CA TRP A 113 -9.04 -2.30 4.17
C TRP A 113 -8.27 -2.04 5.46
N ARG A 114 -8.07 -0.76 5.81
CA ARG A 114 -7.37 -0.37 7.04
C ARG A 114 -7.90 0.92 7.64
N ARG A 115 -7.61 1.16 8.92
CA ARG A 115 -7.94 2.42 9.59
C ARG A 115 -6.97 3.52 9.20
N CYS A 116 -7.29 4.76 9.58
CA CYS A 116 -6.31 5.84 9.56
C CYS A 116 -5.21 5.52 10.59
N GLY A 117 -3.95 5.88 10.31
CA GLY A 117 -2.81 5.58 11.20
C GLY A 117 -2.15 4.22 10.97
N ASP A 118 -2.89 3.19 10.54
CA ASP A 118 -2.37 1.83 10.31
C ASP A 118 -1.45 1.71 9.07
N ARG A 119 -0.96 2.82 8.51
CA ARG A 119 -0.24 2.82 7.23
C ARG A 119 1.05 1.99 7.27
N SER A 120 1.70 1.95 8.43
CA SER A 120 2.99 1.29 8.66
C SER A 120 2.88 -0.12 9.23
N ASN A 121 1.67 -0.60 9.54
CA ASN A 121 1.46 -1.94 10.08
C ASN A 121 1.90 -3.00 9.05
N SER A 122 2.67 -3.99 9.49
CA SER A 122 3.21 -5.07 8.65
C SER A 122 2.11 -5.91 8.01
N ALA A 123 0.96 -6.10 8.68
CA ALA A 123 -0.16 -6.85 8.13
C ALA A 123 -0.81 -6.21 6.89
N VAL A 124 -0.61 -4.90 6.69
CA VAL A 124 -1.18 -4.11 5.58
C VAL A 124 -0.11 -3.47 4.67
N THR A 125 1.12 -3.97 4.79
CA THR A 125 2.29 -3.56 4.02
C THR A 125 2.86 -4.78 3.32
N ILE A 126 3.37 -4.60 2.11
CA ILE A 126 4.08 -5.68 1.42
C ILE A 126 5.52 -5.26 1.17
N GLU A 127 6.44 -6.22 1.36
CA GLU A 127 7.79 -6.06 0.88
C GLU A 127 7.82 -6.34 -0.62
N CYS A 128 8.34 -5.38 -1.37
CA CYS A 128 8.48 -5.43 -2.81
C CYS A 128 9.95 -5.25 -3.14
N PRO A 129 10.66 -6.35 -3.44
CA PRO A 129 11.96 -6.26 -4.07
C PRO A 129 11.85 -5.46 -5.37
N THR A 130 12.86 -4.68 -5.69
CA THR A 130 12.98 -4.03 -7.00
C THR A 130 13.17 -5.12 -8.05
N ALA A 131 12.13 -5.42 -8.82
CA ALA A 131 12.24 -6.36 -9.93
C ALA A 131 13.10 -5.74 -11.05
N ARG A 132 13.96 -6.54 -11.69
CA ARG A 132 14.61 -6.14 -12.94
C ARG A 132 13.56 -6.06 -14.04
N GLN A 133 12.99 -4.88 -14.24
CA GLN A 133 12.10 -4.61 -15.36
C GLN A 133 12.92 -4.31 -16.62
N ARG A 134 12.34 -4.60 -17.80
CA ARG A 134 12.93 -4.17 -19.07
C ARG A 134 12.89 -2.64 -19.15
N GLY A 135 13.99 -2.03 -19.55
CA GLY A 135 14.11 -0.58 -19.59
C GLY A 135 15.48 -0.11 -20.00
N ILE A 136 15.58 1.20 -20.25
CA ILE A 136 16.83 1.87 -20.60
C ILE A 136 17.53 2.25 -19.29
N MET A 137 18.75 1.77 -19.10
CA MET A 137 19.58 2.17 -17.98
C MET A 137 20.25 3.50 -18.31
N VAL A 138 20.19 4.44 -17.37
CA VAL A 138 20.90 5.71 -17.46
C VAL A 138 21.71 5.93 -16.19
N TRP A 139 22.78 6.69 -16.32
CA TRP A 139 23.53 7.26 -15.22
C TRP A 139 23.47 8.78 -15.29
N GLY A 140 23.50 9.41 -14.13
CA GLY A 140 23.61 10.85 -14.03
C GLY A 140 23.95 11.29 -12.62
N THR A 141 24.20 12.58 -12.50
CA THR A 141 24.52 13.25 -11.24
C THR A 141 23.65 14.48 -11.04
N ASN A 142 23.29 14.77 -9.80
CA ASN A 142 22.56 15.96 -9.39
C ASN A 142 23.29 16.63 -8.22
N ALA A 143 23.42 17.94 -8.29
CA ALA A 143 23.87 18.81 -7.20
C ALA A 143 22.73 19.79 -6.84
N TYR A 144 22.99 20.72 -5.92
CA TYR A 144 21.98 21.66 -5.43
C TYR A 144 21.42 22.59 -6.53
N ASP A 145 22.28 23.09 -7.41
CA ASP A 145 21.98 24.09 -8.44
C ASP A 145 22.19 23.58 -9.88
N SER A 146 22.65 22.34 -10.03
CA SER A 146 23.08 21.79 -11.31
C SER A 146 22.82 20.29 -11.41
N ARG A 147 22.83 19.79 -12.64
CA ARG A 147 22.61 18.38 -12.97
C ARG A 147 23.36 18.03 -14.25
N SER A 148 23.93 16.84 -14.32
CA SER A 148 24.63 16.38 -15.52
C SER A 148 23.67 15.81 -16.57
N SER A 149 24.19 15.70 -17.80
CA SER A 149 23.50 14.98 -18.87
C SER A 149 23.34 13.51 -18.51
N LEU A 150 22.17 12.93 -18.82
CA LEU A 150 21.92 11.52 -18.59
C LEU A 150 22.66 10.68 -19.64
N LEU A 151 23.56 9.83 -19.18
CA LEU A 151 24.32 8.91 -20.02
C LEU A 151 23.58 7.58 -20.11
N ARG A 152 23.25 7.14 -21.33
CA ARG A 152 22.66 5.81 -21.55
C ARG A 152 23.74 4.74 -21.39
N ILE A 153 23.52 3.82 -20.46
CA ILE A 153 24.40 2.65 -20.28
C ILE A 153 23.92 1.53 -21.21
N GLN A 154 24.83 1.00 -22.01
CA GLN A 154 24.61 -0.22 -22.80
C GLN A 154 25.20 -1.42 -22.05
N GLY A 155 24.36 -2.27 -21.48
CA GLY A 155 24.80 -3.44 -20.70
C GLY A 155 24.92 -3.16 -19.20
N THR A 156 25.88 -3.83 -18.54
CA THR A 156 26.15 -3.70 -17.10
C THR A 156 27.38 -2.82 -16.91
N MET A 157 27.30 -1.81 -16.05
CA MET A 157 28.46 -0.99 -15.70
C MET A 157 29.44 -1.85 -14.87
N MET A 158 30.70 -1.92 -15.29
CA MET A 158 31.76 -2.62 -14.55
C MET A 158 32.78 -1.61 -14.03
N ALA A 159 33.36 -1.88 -12.86
CA ALA A 159 34.51 -1.14 -12.39
C ALA A 159 35.72 -1.45 -13.28
N GLN A 160 36.54 -0.44 -13.56
CA GLN A 160 37.83 -0.59 -14.26
C GLN A 160 38.92 -1.06 -13.30
#